data_AF-A0A960RT15-F1
#
_entry.id   AF-A0A960RT15-F1
#
_cell.length_a   1.000
_cell.length_b   1.000
_cell.length_c   1.000
_cell.angle_alpha   90.00
_cell.angle_beta   90.00
_cell.angle_gamma   90.00
#
_symmetry.space_group_name_H-M   'P 1'
#
loop_
_entity.id
_entity.type
_entity.pdbx_description
1 polymer ?
#
loop_
_entity_poly.entity_id
_entity_poly.type
_entity_poly.pdbx_seq_one_letter_code
_entity_poly.pdbx_strand_id
1 'polypeptide(L)'
;MSDDFKIELSSDLEYEGMAVYLSFCEQEIAILNYDKGIENIEVKLLPIYTDTKNLSVPLDEFLKVLEKAKQILKKCAEEDKIRDKP
;
A
#
# COMPACT_ATOMS: atom_id res chain seq x y z
N MET A 1 -11.59 -0.23 -13.37
CA MET A 1 -11.01 0.01 -12.03
C MET A 1 -11.89 1.07 -11.45
N SER A 2 -12.48 0.88 -10.29
CA SER A 2 -13.23 1.96 -9.66
C SER A 2 -12.26 3.11 -9.40
N ASP A 3 -12.50 4.23 -10.08
CA ASP A 3 -11.65 5.44 -10.10
C ASP A 3 -11.38 6.00 -8.69
N ASP A 4 -12.11 5.51 -7.69
CA ASP A 4 -12.01 5.94 -6.31
C ASP A 4 -10.75 5.44 -5.59
N PHE A 5 -10.14 4.31 -6.01
CA PHE A 5 -8.93 3.78 -5.36
C PHE A 5 -7.64 4.27 -6.03
N LYS A 6 -6.73 4.82 -5.22
CA LYS A 6 -5.40 5.27 -5.65
C LYS A 6 -4.31 4.57 -4.86
N ILE A 7 -3.28 4.10 -5.56
CA ILE A 7 -2.10 3.46 -4.98
C ILE A 7 -0.90 4.38 -5.21
N GLU A 8 -0.21 4.76 -4.15
CA GLU A 8 0.99 5.62 -4.20
C GLU A 8 2.16 4.93 -3.50
N LEU A 9 3.38 5.13 -4.00
CA LEU A 9 4.60 4.62 -3.39
C LEU A 9 5.25 5.71 -2.55
N SER A 10 5.85 5.33 -1.41
CA SER A 10 6.74 6.24 -0.69
C SER A 10 7.86 6.67 -1.63
N SER A 11 7.94 7.97 -1.89
CA SER A 11 8.97 8.57 -2.76
C SER A 11 10.26 8.86 -2.01
N ASP A 12 10.26 8.65 -0.69
CA ASP A 12 11.33 9.09 0.19
C ASP A 12 12.11 7.87 0.71
N LEU A 13 13.30 7.67 0.15
CA LEU A 13 14.27 6.65 0.52
C LEU A 13 14.99 6.97 1.85
N GLU A 14 14.65 8.07 2.53
CA GLU A 14 15.38 8.55 3.71
C GLU A 14 14.80 8.06 5.04
N TYR A 15 13.60 7.49 5.07
CA TYR A 15 12.99 6.90 6.27
C TYR A 15 12.55 5.46 6.02
N GLU A 16 13.27 4.51 6.63
CA GLU A 16 12.87 3.12 6.93
C GLU A 16 11.80 2.50 6.00
N GLY A 17 12.25 1.85 4.92
CA GLY A 17 11.45 0.88 4.18
C GLY A 17 10.52 1.46 3.11
N MET A 18 10.40 0.76 1.98
CA MET A 18 9.48 1.17 0.92
C MET A 18 8.05 0.78 1.29
N ALA A 19 7.16 1.76 1.28
CA ALA A 19 5.75 1.62 1.65
C ALA A 19 4.83 1.98 0.48
N VAL A 20 3.66 1.36 0.46
CA VAL A 20 2.56 1.68 -0.46
C VAL A 20 1.42 2.29 0.34
N TYR A 21 0.97 3.46 -0.07
CA TYR A 21 -0.20 4.14 0.45
C TYR A 21 -1.41 3.82 -0.42
N LEU A 22 -2.51 3.45 0.23
CA LEU A 22 -3.77 3.18 -0.41
C LEU A 22 -4.78 4.25 0.01
N SER A 23 -5.29 4.97 -0.99
CA SER A 23 -6.30 6.01 -0.80
C SER A 23 -7.61 5.63 -1.47
N PHE A 24 -8.72 6.04 -0.87
CA PHE A 24 -10.06 5.94 -1.42
C PHE A 24 -10.75 7.30 -1.34
N CYS A 25 -11.26 7.81 -2.46
CA CYS A 25 -11.82 9.17 -2.57
C CYS A 25 -10.88 10.25 -1.97
N GLU A 26 -9.62 10.25 -2.40
CA GLU A 26 -8.57 11.19 -1.97
C GLU A 26 -8.17 11.10 -0.48
N GLN A 27 -8.71 10.14 0.27
CA GLN A 27 -8.36 9.93 1.66
C GLN A 27 -7.53 8.65 1.81
N GLU A 28 -6.40 8.73 2.51
CA GLU A 28 -5.61 7.55 2.85
C GLU A 28 -6.37 6.65 3.84
N ILE A 29 -6.48 5.37 3.48
CA ILE A 29 -7.24 4.37 4.26
C ILE A 29 -6.37 3.21 4.72
N ALA A 30 -5.25 2.95 4.04
CA ALA A 30 -4.33 1.91 4.43
C ALA A 30 -2.89 2.21 3.98
N ILE A 31 -1.93 1.64 4.72
CA ILE A 31 -0.51 1.65 4.38
C ILE A 31 -0.03 0.20 4.37
N LEU A 32 0.69 -0.18 3.33
CA LEU A 32 1.33 -1.48 3.20
C LEU A 32 2.84 -1.30 3.22
N ASN A 33 3.56 -2.16 3.95
CA ASN A 33 5.02 -2.18 3.94
C ASN A 33 5.54 -3.62 4.08
N TYR A 34 6.82 -3.82 3.81
CA TYR A 34 7.49 -5.12 3.94
C TYR A 34 8.68 -5.08 4.89
N ASP A 35 8.70 -4.19 5.89
CA ASP A 35 9.80 -4.12 6.88
C ASP A 35 10.09 -5.46 7.56
N LYS A 36 9.07 -6.30 7.75
CA LYS A 36 9.20 -7.66 8.29
C LYS A 36 9.55 -8.74 7.25
N GLY A 37 9.97 -8.32 6.06
CA GLY A 37 10.26 -9.16 4.91
C GLY A 37 9.09 -9.28 3.94
N ILE A 38 9.41 -9.54 2.68
CA ILE A 38 8.43 -9.57 1.58
C ILE A 38 7.37 -10.67 1.68
N GLU A 39 7.64 -11.69 2.49
CA GLU A 39 6.69 -12.76 2.81
C GLU A 39 5.71 -12.34 3.92
N ASN A 40 6.05 -11.32 4.71
CA ASN A 40 5.28 -10.81 5.84
C ASN A 40 4.86 -9.34 5.62
N ILE A 41 4.22 -9.07 4.49
CA ILE A 41 3.68 -7.73 4.20
C ILE A 41 2.58 -7.41 5.21
N GLU A 42 2.73 -6.28 5.89
CA GLU A 42 1.75 -5.78 6.85
C GLU A 42 0.85 -4.74 6.19
N VAL A 43 -0.42 -4.74 6.58
CA VAL A 43 -1.40 -3.72 6.18
C VAL A 43 -1.86 -3.00 7.43
N LYS A 44 -1.55 -1.71 7.52
CA LYS A 44 -2.01 -0.81 8.58
C LYS A 44 -3.23 -0.05 8.08
N LEU A 45 -4.38 -0.23 8.71
CA LEU A 45 -5.59 0.53 8.41
C LEU A 45 -5.56 1.88 9.14
N LEU A 46 -5.92 2.94 8.43
CA LEU A 46 -5.95 4.30 8.96
C LEU A 46 -7.37 4.68 9.40
N PRO A 47 -7.51 5.56 10.40
CA PRO A 47 -8.81 6.09 10.79
C PRO A 47 -9.43 6.85 9.62
N ILE A 48 -10.75 6.69 9.46
CA ILE A 48 -11.49 7.34 8.40
C ILE A 48 -12.02 8.68 8.89
N TYR A 49 -11.64 9.77 8.23
CA TYR A 49 -12.04 11.14 8.58
C TYR A 49 -13.30 11.59 7.84
N THR A 50 -14.33 10.74 7.82
CA THR A 50 -15.63 11.06 7.21
C THR A 50 -16.69 11.30 8.27
N ASP A 51 -17.68 12.12 7.94
CA ASP A 51 -18.82 12.42 8.81
C ASP A 51 -19.57 11.14 9.24
N THR A 52 -19.58 10.13 8.36
CA THR A 52 -20.23 8.84 8.56
C THR A 52 -19.41 7.82 9.37
N LYS A 53 -18.15 8.12 9.73
CA LYS A 53 -17.18 7.26 10.48
C LYS A 53 -16.93 5.85 9.94
N ASN A 54 -17.67 5.43 8.92
CA ASN A 54 -17.62 4.12 8.30
C ASN A 54 -17.34 4.31 6.82
N LEU A 55 -16.43 3.49 6.31
CA LEU A 55 -16.16 3.34 4.88
C LEU A 55 -16.69 1.99 4.44
N SER A 56 -17.50 1.97 3.39
CA SER A 56 -17.95 0.75 2.73
C SER A 56 -17.39 0.71 1.33
N VAL A 57 -16.65 -0.35 1.02
CA VAL A 57 -16.08 -0.61 -0.31
C VAL A 57 -16.40 -2.03 -0.74
N PRO A 58 -16.51 -2.31 -2.05
CA PRO A 58 -16.71 -3.66 -2.53
C PRO A 58 -15.53 -4.56 -2.15
N LEU A 59 -15.81 -5.70 -1.50
CA LEU A 59 -14.78 -6.62 -0.99
C LEU A 59 -13.82 -7.08 -2.09
N ASP A 60 -14.35 -7.55 -3.22
CA ASP A 60 -13.55 -8.01 -4.35
C ASP A 60 -12.64 -6.92 -4.92
N GLU A 61 -13.09 -5.67 -4.91
CA GLU A 61 -12.26 -4.56 -5.38
C GLU A 61 -11.17 -4.22 -4.38
N PHE A 62 -11.51 -4.18 -3.10
CA PHE A 62 -10.53 -3.94 -2.05
C PHE A 62 -9.43 -5.01 -2.05
N LEU A 63 -9.81 -6.30 -2.18
CA LEU A 63 -8.86 -7.40 -2.29
C LEU A 63 -7.97 -7.28 -3.54
N LYS A 64 -8.54 -6.95 -4.70
CA LYS A 64 -7.75 -6.73 -5.93
C LYS A 64 -6.75 -5.60 -5.79
N VAL A 65 -7.14 -4.53 -5.09
CA VAL A 65 -6.29 -3.36 -4.89
C VAL A 65 -5.16 -3.68 -3.90
N LEU A 66 -5.45 -4.39 -2.80
CA LEU A 66 -4.43 -4.90 -1.89
C LEU A 66 -3.47 -5.87 -2.58
N GLU A 67 -3.98 -6.75 -3.44
CA GLU A 67 -3.13 -7.67 -4.20
C GLU A 67 -2.20 -6.91 -5.16
N LYS A 68 -2.70 -5.87 -5.84
CA LYS A 68 -1.86 -4.99 -6.66
C LYS A 68 -0.78 -4.28 -5.84
N ALA A 69 -1.14 -3.71 -4.69
CA ALA A 69 -0.19 -3.07 -3.78
C ALA A 69 0.90 -4.05 -3.33
N LYS A 70 0.51 -5.29 -3.00
CA LYS A 70 1.44 -6.39 -2.67
C LYS A 70 2.42 -6.69 -3.80
N GLN A 71 1.93 -6.76 -5.05
CA GLN A 71 2.77 -7.02 -6.23
C GLN A 71 3.74 -5.87 -6.52
N ILE A 72 3.32 -4.62 -6.28
CA ILE A 72 4.19 -3.45 -6.41
C ILE A 72 5.34 -3.53 -5.39
N LEU A 73 5.02 -3.76 -4.10
CA LEU A 73 6.04 -3.92 -3.06
C LEU A 73 7.02 -5.07 -3.36
N LYS A 74 6.54 -6.18 -3.94
CA LYS A 74 7.41 -7.29 -4.37
C LYS A 74 8.42 -6.86 -5.42
N LYS A 75 7.96 -6.17 -6.46
CA LYS A 75 8.85 -5.66 -7.52
C LYS A 75 9.89 -4.71 -6.94
N CYS A 76 9.45 -3.78 -6.10
CA CYS A 76 10.34 -2.85 -5.42
C CYS A 76 11.39 -3.56 -4.57
N ALA A 77 11.01 -4.56 -3.78
CA ALA A 77 11.94 -5.36 -2.98
C ALA A 77 12.92 -6.18 -3.83
N GLU A 78 12.52 -6.62 -5.03
CA GLU A 78 13.42 -7.26 -5.99
C GLU A 78 14.43 -6.27 -6.58
N GLU A 79 13.98 -5.05 -6.92
CA GLU A 79 14.85 -3.98 -7.42
C GLU A 79 15.88 -3.54 -6.37
N ASP A 80 15.47 -3.46 -5.09
CA ASP A 80 16.37 -3.13 -3.98
C ASP A 80 17.49 -4.16 -3.83
N LYS A 81 17.16 -5.46 -3.92
CA LYS A 81 18.14 -6.57 -3.92
C LYS A 81 19.10 -6.55 -5.11
N ILE A 82 18.71 -5.93 -6.23
CA ILE A 82 19.57 -5.79 -7.42
C ILE A 82 20.54 -4.62 -7.23
N ARG A 83 20.11 -3.53 -6.59
CA ARG A 83 20.94 -2.35 -6.30
C ARG A 83 21.98 -2.59 -5.20
N ASP A 84 21.70 -3.51 -4.29
CA ASP A 84 22.62 -3.90 -3.20
C ASP A 84 23.67 -4.97 -3.61
N LYS A 85 23.67 -5.42 -4.88
CA LYS A 85 24.74 -6.28 -5.40
C LYS A 85 26.01 -5.46 -5.69
N PRO A 86 27.20 -5.90 -5.24
CA PRO A 86 28.47 -5.20 -5.42
C PRO A 86 28.93 -5.13 -6.88
#